data_AF-A0A1G2KSF3-F1
#
_entry.id   AF-A0A1G2KSF3-F1
#
_cell.length_a   1.000
_cell.length_b   1.000
_cell.length_c   1.000
_cell.angle_alpha   90.00
_cell.angle_beta   90.00
_cell.angle_gamma   90.00
#
_symmetry.space_group_name_H-M   'P 1'
#
loop_
_entity.id
_entity.type
_entity.pdbx_description
1 polymer ?
#
loop_
_entity_poly.entity_id
_entity_poly.type
_entity_poly.pdbx_seq_one_letter_code
_entity_poly.pdbx_strand_id
1 'polypeptide(L)'
;MHMEKFICSVEPCGFSGPADKMWNLDRKATRGKLVVVCGRDASLARRHGIRAYRLSETIRRDADREAKRLAASAFFQAFTKAREEKAGRNARHADGRERQSTPPS
;
A
#
# COMPACT_ATOMS: atom_id res chain seq x y z
N MET A 1 20.23 -7.35 13.43
CA MET A 1 19.34 -7.07 12.28
C MET A 1 19.13 -8.35 11.51
N HIS A 2 17.94 -8.95 11.55
CA HIS A 2 17.62 -10.07 10.64
C HIS A 2 17.37 -9.49 9.26
N MET A 3 18.24 -9.80 8.30
CA MET A 3 17.97 -9.51 6.88
C MET A 3 17.03 -10.60 6.37
N GLU A 4 15.85 -10.20 5.89
CA GLU A 4 14.92 -11.11 5.21
C GLU A 4 15.60 -11.73 3.99
N LYS A 5 15.51 -13.06 3.88
CA LYS A 5 16.00 -13.82 2.73
C LYS A 5 14.84 -14.18 1.81
N PHE A 6 15.07 -14.06 0.52
CA PHE A 6 14.13 -14.37 -0.54
C PHE A 6 14.64 -15.57 -1.34
N ILE A 7 13.72 -16.38 -1.85
CA ILE A 7 14.03 -17.59 -2.61
C ILE A 7 13.70 -17.37 -4.08
N CYS A 8 14.58 -17.83 -4.97
CA CYS A 8 14.33 -17.83 -6.41
C CYS A 8 13.12 -18.72 -6.72
N SER A 9 12.12 -18.17 -7.41
CA SER A 9 10.87 -18.84 -7.78
C SER A 9 11.01 -19.82 -8.94
N VAL A 10 12.19 -19.94 -9.55
CA VAL A 10 12.47 -20.87 -10.67
C VAL A 10 12.95 -22.19 -10.09
N GLU A 11 12.28 -23.30 -10.40
CA GLU A 11 12.77 -24.64 -10.06
C GLU A 11 13.67 -25.19 -11.17
N PRO A 12 14.79 -25.88 -10.84
CA PRO A 12 15.27 -26.26 -9.50
C PRO A 12 16.28 -25.26 -8.89
N CYS A 13 16.24 -23.95 -9.22
CA CYS A 13 17.27 -22.99 -8.80
C CYS A 13 17.47 -22.96 -7.28
N GLY A 14 16.38 -22.80 -6.50
CA GLY A 14 16.38 -22.83 -5.03
C GLY A 14 17.27 -21.79 -4.34
N PHE A 15 17.94 -20.91 -5.08
CA PHE A 15 18.87 -19.93 -4.54
C PHE A 15 18.16 -19.00 -3.55
N SER A 16 18.69 -18.89 -2.33
CA SER A 16 18.20 -17.96 -1.31
C SER A 16 19.20 -16.83 -1.08
N GLY A 17 18.70 -15.60 -1.03
CA GLY A 17 19.56 -14.43 -0.88
C GLY A 17 18.82 -13.20 -0.39
N PRO A 18 19.56 -12.18 0.06
CA PRO A 18 18.99 -10.90 0.46
C PRO A 18 18.39 -10.15 -0.75
N ALA A 19 17.48 -9.21 -0.50
CA ALA A 19 16.72 -8.51 -1.54
C ALA A 19 17.58 -7.70 -2.53
N ASP A 20 18.75 -7.23 -2.11
CA ASP A 20 19.73 -6.57 -2.96
C ASP A 20 20.33 -7.52 -4.01
N LYS A 21 20.45 -8.82 -3.70
CA LYS A 21 20.94 -9.87 -4.60
C LYS A 21 19.82 -10.60 -5.37
N MET A 22 18.59 -10.09 -5.31
CA MET A 22 17.43 -10.71 -5.95
C MET A 22 16.73 -9.70 -6.87
N TRP A 23 15.96 -10.23 -7.82
CA TRP A 23 15.25 -9.43 -8.82
C TRP A 23 13.78 -9.81 -8.86
N ASN A 24 12.92 -8.84 -9.10
CA ASN A 24 11.52 -9.07 -9.42
C ASN A 24 11.31 -8.91 -10.93
N LEU A 25 10.65 -9.90 -11.55
CA LEU A 25 10.27 -9.81 -12.97
C LEU A 25 9.12 -8.80 -13.17
N ASP A 26 9.04 -8.25 -14.39
CA ASP A 26 7.98 -7.32 -14.75
C ASP A 26 6.60 -7.95 -14.54
N ARG A 27 5.79 -7.29 -13.72
CA ARG A 27 4.43 -7.74 -13.41
C ARG A 27 3.56 -7.87 -14.66
N LYS A 28 3.86 -7.13 -15.74
CA LYS A 28 3.16 -7.31 -17.02
C LYS A 28 3.44 -8.68 -17.64
N ALA A 29 4.68 -9.17 -17.55
CA ALA A 29 5.06 -10.48 -18.07
C ALA A 29 4.57 -11.64 -17.19
N THR A 30 4.39 -11.40 -15.89
CA THR A 30 4.02 -12.43 -14.90
C THR A 30 2.53 -12.42 -14.53
N ARG A 31 1.66 -11.82 -15.37
CA ARG A 31 0.20 -11.71 -15.11
C ARG A 31 -0.13 -11.06 -13.76
N GLY A 32 0.66 -10.07 -13.36
CA GLY A 32 0.50 -9.34 -12.09
C GLY A 32 1.17 -9.98 -10.88
N LYS A 33 1.70 -11.20 -11.00
CA LYS A 33 2.29 -11.94 -9.87
C LYS A 33 3.69 -11.42 -9.53
N LEU A 34 4.03 -11.42 -8.24
CA LEU A 34 5.40 -11.20 -7.79
C LEU A 34 6.21 -12.46 -8.08
N VAL A 35 7.20 -12.36 -8.98
CA VAL A 35 8.08 -13.48 -9.33
C VAL A 35 9.50 -13.04 -9.04
N VAL A 36 10.09 -13.66 -8.02
CA VAL A 36 11.43 -13.33 -7.54
C VAL A 36 12.43 -14.28 -8.16
N VAL A 37 13.51 -13.76 -8.72
CA VAL A 37 14.52 -14.57 -9.39
C VAL A 37 15.93 -14.16 -8.97
N CYS A 38 16.86 -15.12 -9.04
CA CYS A 38 18.28 -14.87 -8.84
C CYS A 38 18.90 -14.14 -10.05
N GLY A 39 20.17 -13.75 -9.95
CA GLY A 39 20.81 -12.91 -10.99
C GLY A 39 21.04 -13.61 -12.32
N ARG A 40 21.24 -14.93 -12.26
CA ARG A 40 21.36 -15.76 -13.46
C ARG A 40 20.03 -15.78 -14.22
N ASP A 41 18.93 -16.06 -13.52
CA ASP A 41 17.60 -16.14 -14.10
C ASP A 41 17.06 -14.77 -14.51
N ALA A 42 17.41 -13.71 -13.79
CA ALA A 42 17.13 -12.34 -14.21
C ALA A 42 17.81 -12.00 -15.55
N SER A 43 19.06 -12.43 -15.73
CA SER A 43 19.80 -12.25 -16.99
C SER A 43 19.17 -13.05 -18.12
N LEU A 44 18.73 -14.28 -17.83
CA LEU A 44 18.00 -15.12 -18.79
C LEU A 44 16.67 -14.47 -19.20
N ALA A 45 15.86 -14.03 -18.24
CA ALA A 45 14.59 -13.36 -18.49
C ALA A 45 14.75 -12.12 -19.39
N ARG A 46 15.80 -11.31 -19.17
CA ARG A 46 16.11 -10.16 -20.02
C ARG A 46 16.42 -10.53 -21.47
N ARG A 47 17.09 -11.67 -21.71
CA ARG A 47 17.33 -12.17 -23.07
C ARG A 47 16.04 -12.56 -23.79
N HIS A 48 15.02 -12.95 -23.05
CA HIS A 48 13.67 -13.23 -23.55
C HIS A 48 12.76 -11.98 -23.58
N GLY A 49 13.32 -10.77 -23.43
CA GLY A 49 12.56 -9.52 -23.46
C GLY A 49 11.75 -9.22 -22.19
N ILE A 50 11.93 -10.00 -21.12
CA ILE A 50 11.26 -9.78 -19.83
C ILE A 50 12.13 -8.85 -18.99
N ARG A 51 11.58 -7.69 -18.63
CA ARG A 51 12.28 -6.74 -17.75
C ARG A 51 12.36 -7.31 -16.33
N ALA A 52 13.46 -7.02 -15.65
CA ALA A 52 13.72 -7.46 -14.28
C ALA A 52 14.32 -6.30 -13.47
N TYR A 53 13.68 -5.98 -12.35
CA TYR A 53 14.01 -4.87 -11.45
C TYR A 53 14.65 -5.42 -10.17
N ARG A 54 15.50 -4.64 -9.49
CA ARG A 54 16.04 -5.06 -8.19
C ARG A 54 14.90 -5.25 -7.19
N LEU A 55 14.94 -6.34 -6.42
CA LEU A 55 13.87 -6.65 -5.47
C LEU A 55 13.83 -5.63 -4.34
N SER A 56 14.99 -5.19 -3.84
CA SER A 56 15.08 -4.11 -2.83
C SER A 56 14.38 -2.81 -3.25
N GLU A 57 14.54 -2.40 -4.50
CA GLU A 57 13.84 -1.22 -5.05
C GLU A 57 12.34 -1.46 -5.21
N THR A 58 11.95 -2.67 -5.59
CA THR A 58 10.53 -3.05 -5.73
C THR A 58 9.83 -2.98 -4.38
N ILE A 59 10.45 -3.54 -3.33
CA ILE A 59 9.94 -3.51 -1.96
C ILE A 59 9.78 -2.06 -1.48
N ARG A 60 10.79 -1.20 -1.71
CA ARG A 60 10.71 0.23 -1.36
C ARG A 60 9.55 0.93 -2.06
N ARG A 61 9.38 0.70 -3.37
CA ARG A 61 8.28 1.31 -4.15
C ARG A 61 6.90 0.83 -3.70
N ASP A 62 6.77 -0.44 -3.36
CA ASP A 62 5.52 -1.01 -2.85
C ASP A 62 5.20 -0.44 -1.45
N ALA A 63 6.21 -0.28 -0.59
CA ALA A 63 6.06 0.36 0.71
C ALA A 63 5.64 1.85 0.57
N ASP A 64 6.28 2.61 -0.32
CA ASP A 64 5.90 4.00 -0.59
C ASP A 64 4.47 4.13 -1.13
N ARG A 65 4.06 3.17 -1.98
CA ARG A 65 2.71 3.13 -2.53
C ARG A 65 1.68 2.85 -1.43
N GLU A 66 1.95 1.89 -0.56
CA GLU A 66 1.04 1.58 0.54
C GLU A 66 0.99 2.72 1.56
N ALA A 67 2.12 3.35 1.87
CA ALA A 67 2.16 4.54 2.73
C ALA A 67 1.30 5.68 2.17
N LYS A 68 1.37 5.94 0.85
CA LYS A 68 0.50 6.92 0.19
C LYS A 68 -0.98 6.52 0.22
N ARG A 69 -1.29 5.24 0.05
CA ARG A 69 -2.67 4.72 0.14
C ARG A 69 -3.24 4.92 1.54
N LEU A 70 -2.45 4.60 2.56
CA LEU A 70 -2.82 4.79 3.97
C LEU A 70 -3.01 6.28 4.30
N ALA A 71 -2.09 7.15 3.88
CA ALA A 71 -2.19 8.59 4.09
C ALA A 71 -3.45 9.19 3.41
N ALA A 72 -3.76 8.76 2.18
CA ALA A 72 -4.98 9.20 1.50
C ALA A 72 -6.24 8.75 2.26
N SER A 73 -6.27 7.50 2.74
CA SER A 73 -7.41 6.98 3.50
C SER A 73 -7.64 7.71 4.82
N ALA A 74 -6.57 8.09 5.52
CA ALA A 74 -6.63 8.88 6.75
C ALA A 74 -7.19 10.30 6.51
N PHE A 75 -6.83 10.94 5.40
CA PHE A 75 -7.37 12.26 5.04
C PHE A 75 -8.89 12.21 4.79
N PHE A 76 -9.36 11.22 4.03
CA PHE A 76 -10.80 11.06 3.79
C PHE A 76 -11.56 10.72 5.08
N GLN A 77 -11.02 9.86 5.94
CA GLN A 77 -11.64 9.56 7.24
C GLN A 77 -11.71 10.80 8.14
N ALA A 78 -10.67 11.63 8.19
CA ALA A 78 -10.66 12.87 8.95
C ALA A 78 -11.69 13.88 8.42
N PHE A 79 -11.83 14.00 7.09
CA PHE A 79 -12.81 14.87 6.46
C PHE A 79 -14.26 14.43 6.74
N THR A 80 -14.54 13.13 6.66
CA THR A 80 -15.87 12.58 6.98
C THR A 80 -16.22 12.82 8.45
N LYS A 81 -15.28 12.56 9.37
CA LYS A 81 -15.47 12.80 10.80
C LYS A 81 -15.74 14.29 11.11
N ALA A 82 -15.03 15.21 10.47
CA ALA A 82 -15.27 16.65 10.62
C ALA A 82 -16.65 17.09 10.12
N ARG A 83 -17.16 16.48 9.04
CA ARG A 83 -18.54 16.74 8.56
C ARG A 83 -19.59 16.22 9.53
N GLU A 84 -19.39 15.01 10.05
CA GLU A 84 -20.30 14.40 11.03
C GLU A 84 -20.35 15.17 12.35
N GLU A 85 -19.20 15.64 12.86
CA GLU A 85 -19.15 16.47 14.07
C GLU A 85 -19.88 17.81 13.88
N LYS A 86 -19.78 18.42 12.69
CA LYS A 86 -20.52 19.66 12.36
C LYS A 86 -22.03 19.41 12.23
N ALA A 87 -22.43 18.29 11.63
CA ALA A 87 -23.83 17.89 11.54
C ALA A 87 -24.42 17.58 12.93
N GLY A 88 -23.68 16.89 13.80
CA GLY A 88 -24.07 16.61 15.18
C GLY A 88 -24.19 17.87 16.04
N ARG A 89 -23.33 18.87 15.84
CA ARG A 89 -23.46 20.19 16.51
C ARG A 89 -24.71 20.94 16.05
N ASN A 90 -25.02 20.93 14.76
CA ASN A 90 -26.24 21.58 14.24
C ASN A 90 -27.53 20.90 14.74
N ALA A 91 -27.55 19.57 14.84
CA ALA A 91 -28.68 18.83 15.41
C ALA A 91 -28.90 19.18 16.90
N ARG A 92 -27.82 19.27 17.69
CA ARG A 92 -27.90 19.68 19.11
C ARG A 92 -28.32 21.13 19.32
N HIS A 93 -27.96 22.03 18.40
CA HIS A 93 -28.41 23.43 18.44
C HIS A 93 -29.87 23.61 18.02
N ALA A 94 -30.42 22.72 17.19
CA ALA A 94 -31.83 22.75 16.81
C ALA A 94 -32.74 22.33 18.00
N ASP A 95 -32.37 21.26 18.71
CA ASP A 95 -33.12 20.74 19.87
C ASP A 95 -33.05 21.68 21.10
N GLY A 96 -31.94 22.42 21.26
CA GLY A 96 -31.79 23.42 22.32
C GLY A 96 -32.62 24.70 22.12
N ARG A 97 -33.11 24.98 20.90
CA ARG A 97 -33.88 26.19 20.56
C ARG A 97 -35.38 26.06 20.83
N GLU A 98 -35.92 24.84 20.89
CA GLU A 98 -37.35 24.63 21.18
C GLU A 98 -37.73 24.81 22.67
N ARG A 99 -36.76 24.81 23.59
CA ARG A 99 -37.03 24.91 25.04
C ARG A 99 -37.09 26.33 25.62
N GLN A 100 -36.94 27.39 24.82
CA GLN A 100 -36.85 28.77 25.33
C GLN A 100 -37.99 29.72 24.93
N SER A 101 -39.09 29.23 24.37
CA SER A 101 -40.22 30.08 23.93
C SER A 101 -41.53 29.75 24.63
N THR A 102 -41.61 29.99 25.95
CA THR A 102 -42.86 30.34 26.65
C THR A 102 -42.56 31.32 27.79
N PRO A 103 -42.99 32.59 27.71
CA PRO A 103 -42.96 33.50 28.86
C PRO A 103 -44.09 33.15 29.84
N PRO A 104 -43.88 33.18 31.17
CA PRO A 104 -44.96 33.10 32.13
C PRO A 104 -45.78 34.40 32.12
N SER A 105 -47.10 34.27 32.23
CA SER A 105 -48.08 35.35 32.36
C SER A 105 -48.08 35.98 33.74
#